data_AF-A0A0I9U789-F1
#
_entry.id   AF-A0A0I9U789-F1
#
_cell.length_a   1.000
_cell.length_b   1.000
_cell.length_c   1.000
_cell.angle_alpha   90.00
_cell.angle_beta   90.00
_cell.angle_gamma   90.00
#
_symmetry.space_group_name_H-M   'P 1'
#
loop_
_entity.id
_entity.type
_entity.pdbx_description
1 polymer ?
#
loop_
_entity_poly.entity_id
_entity_poly.type
_entity_poly.pdbx_seq_one_letter_code
_entity_poly.pdbx_strand_id
1 'polypeptide(L)'
;MKGTDAAARELLRDAFTRLIEHVDELTDGLTDEVCYYQPTVSANSIAWLIWHSARVQDTQLADVAGVEQVWTRDSWVDRFGLDLPRNDTGYGHSRDDVAKVRAPAGLLSGYYHAVHQLTLEYVASVNADELARIVDTHWDPPVTASARLVSIIDDCAQHLGQAAYLRGIAQ
;
A
#
# COMPACT_ATOMS: atom_id res chain seq x y z
N MET A 1 -22.68 -0.57 -20.57
CA MET A 1 -21.26 -0.97 -20.49
C MET A 1 -20.34 0.23 -20.53
N LYS A 2 -20.04 0.87 -21.67
CA LYS A 2 -19.06 1.98 -21.71
C LYS A 2 -19.23 3.09 -20.64
N GLY A 3 -20.47 3.51 -20.35
CA GLY A 3 -20.75 4.49 -19.29
C GLY A 3 -20.57 3.95 -17.87
N THR A 4 -20.85 2.67 -17.65
CA THR A 4 -20.66 1.98 -16.37
C THR A 4 -19.19 1.71 -16.09
N ASP A 5 -18.43 1.32 -17.11
CA ASP A 5 -16.98 1.11 -17.01
C ASP A 5 -16.27 2.42 -16.62
N ALA A 6 -16.63 3.55 -17.27
CA ALA A 6 -16.11 4.86 -16.91
C ALA A 6 -16.43 5.24 -15.46
N ALA A 7 -17.67 5.04 -15.00
CA ALA A 7 -18.05 5.32 -13.62
C ALA A 7 -17.27 4.47 -12.61
N ALA A 8 -17.07 3.18 -12.89
CA ALA A 8 -16.28 2.29 -12.03
C ALA A 8 -14.81 2.72 -11.95
N ARG A 9 -14.20 3.08 -13.09
CA ARG A 9 -12.83 3.60 -13.14
C ARG A 9 -12.67 4.89 -12.35
N GLU A 10 -13.60 5.82 -12.47
CA GLU A 10 -13.55 7.08 -11.72
C GLU A 10 -13.65 6.85 -10.21
N LEU A 11 -14.54 5.94 -9.76
CA LEU A 11 -14.64 5.57 -8.36
C LEU A 11 -13.34 4.94 -7.83
N LEU A 12 -12.76 4.00 -8.57
CA LEU A 12 -11.49 3.36 -8.20
C LEU A 12 -10.35 4.37 -8.21
N ARG A 13 -10.27 5.23 -9.22
CA ARG A 13 -9.27 6.29 -9.33
C ARG A 13 -9.32 7.21 -8.12
N ASP A 14 -10.51 7.71 -7.75
CA ASP A 14 -10.67 8.57 -6.57
C ASP A 14 -10.27 7.84 -5.27
N ALA A 15 -10.72 6.60 -5.09
CA ALA A 15 -10.41 5.81 -3.91
C ALA A 15 -8.91 5.62 -3.71
N PHE A 16 -8.17 5.27 -4.76
CA PHE A 16 -6.71 5.14 -4.69
C PHE A 16 -5.97 6.49 -4.62
N THR A 17 -6.56 7.57 -5.15
CA THR A 17 -5.99 8.92 -5.05
C THR A 17 -5.98 9.39 -3.59
N ARG A 18 -7.05 9.13 -2.85
CA ARG A 18 -7.11 9.46 -1.41
C ARG A 18 -5.99 8.80 -0.60
N LEU A 19 -5.59 7.57 -0.95
CA LEU A 19 -4.50 6.89 -0.25
C LEU A 19 -3.15 7.62 -0.43
N ILE A 20 -2.83 8.06 -1.66
CA ILE A 20 -1.58 8.79 -1.88
C ILE A 20 -1.64 10.20 -1.27
N GLU A 21 -2.79 10.86 -1.28
CA GLU A 21 -2.99 12.14 -0.58
C GLU A 21 -2.73 12.01 0.92
N HIS A 22 -3.22 10.94 1.57
CA HIS A 22 -2.91 10.67 2.97
C HIS A 22 -1.42 10.42 3.22
N VAL A 23 -0.72 9.77 2.29
CA VAL A 23 0.73 9.56 2.41
C VAL A 23 1.49 10.88 2.29
N ASP A 24 1.08 11.75 1.36
CA ASP A 24 1.65 13.09 1.20
C ASP A 24 1.45 13.91 2.48
N GLU A 25 0.23 13.92 3.02
CA GLU A 25 -0.07 14.56 4.30
C GLU A 25 0.80 13.98 5.42
N LEU A 26 0.89 12.64 5.54
CA LEU A 26 1.64 11.93 6.57
C LEU A 26 3.15 12.14 6.52
N THR A 27 3.71 12.35 5.33
CA THR A 27 5.15 12.49 5.13
C THR A 27 5.63 13.94 5.09
N ASP A 28 4.73 14.90 4.87
CA ASP A 28 5.07 16.33 4.94
C ASP A 28 5.61 16.72 6.33
N GLY A 29 6.84 17.21 6.38
CA GLY A 29 7.51 17.59 7.63
C GLY A 29 7.74 16.46 8.64
N LEU A 30 7.59 15.19 8.24
CA LEU A 30 7.77 14.05 9.14
C LEU A 30 9.26 13.85 9.47
N THR A 31 9.63 14.07 10.74
CA THR A 31 10.99 13.83 11.23
C THR A 31 11.23 12.36 11.48
N ASP A 32 12.49 11.92 11.42
CA ASP A 32 12.89 10.54 11.75
C ASP A 32 12.44 10.12 13.16
N GLU A 33 12.51 11.04 14.14
CA GLU A 33 12.07 10.78 15.51
C GLU A 33 10.59 10.38 15.56
N VAL A 34 9.72 11.16 14.90
CA VAL A 34 8.28 10.88 14.84
C VAL A 34 7.99 9.68 13.93
N CYS A 35 8.73 9.55 12.82
CA CYS A 35 8.59 8.44 11.87
C CYS A 35 8.80 7.07 12.53
N TYR A 36 9.73 6.99 13.47
CA TYR A 36 10.09 5.75 14.18
C TYR A 36 9.47 5.63 15.57
N TYR A 37 8.66 6.61 16.00
CA TYR A 37 7.96 6.58 17.28
C TYR A 37 7.01 5.38 17.37
N GLN A 38 7.03 4.72 18.53
CA GLN A 38 6.09 3.67 18.90
C GLN A 38 5.54 3.97 20.31
N PRO A 39 4.23 4.18 20.48
CA PRO A 39 3.65 4.50 21.79
C PRO A 39 3.72 3.33 22.77
N THR A 40 3.75 2.10 22.25
CA THR A 40 4.04 0.91 23.01
C THR A 40 4.99 0.05 22.22
N VAL A 41 5.71 -0.82 22.91
CA VAL A 41 6.63 -1.76 22.30
C VAL A 41 5.95 -2.73 21.31
N SER A 42 4.63 -2.90 21.34
CA SER A 42 3.90 -3.73 20.36
C SER A 42 3.22 -2.93 19.25
N ALA A 43 3.37 -1.60 19.24
CA ALA A 43 2.77 -0.74 18.22
C ALA A 43 3.67 -0.68 16.98
N ASN A 44 3.04 -0.64 15.81
CA ASN A 44 3.75 -0.31 14.58
C ASN A 44 4.21 1.14 14.60
N SER A 45 5.36 1.43 13.97
CA SER A 45 5.79 2.81 13.73
C SER A 45 5.09 3.41 12.50
N ILE A 46 5.13 4.73 12.36
CA ILE A 46 4.63 5.41 11.15
C ILE A 46 5.39 4.92 9.91
N ALA A 47 6.71 4.75 10.00
CA ALA A 47 7.52 4.19 8.92
C ALA A 47 7.02 2.82 8.47
N TRP A 48 6.75 1.93 9.43
CA TRP A 48 6.24 0.60 9.15
C TRP A 48 4.86 0.65 8.50
N LEU A 49 3.95 1.49 9.01
CA LEU A 49 2.57 1.58 8.49
C LEU A 49 2.53 2.07 7.04
N ILE A 50 3.33 3.08 6.69
CA ILE A 50 3.40 3.59 5.31
C ILE A 50 4.05 2.56 4.38
N TRP A 51 5.17 1.94 4.83
CA TRP A 51 5.86 0.91 4.05
C TRP A 51 4.98 -0.33 3.82
N HIS A 52 4.34 -0.84 4.87
CA HIS A 52 3.44 -2.00 4.83
C HIS A 52 2.29 -1.74 3.85
N SER A 53 1.61 -0.61 4.00
CA SER A 53 0.52 -0.20 3.12
C SER A 53 0.96 -0.17 1.64
N ALA A 54 2.11 0.44 1.33
CA ALA A 54 2.68 0.43 -0.01
C ALA A 54 3.01 -0.98 -0.52
N ARG A 55 3.63 -1.83 0.32
CA ARG A 55 4.00 -3.22 -0.03
C ARG A 55 2.78 -4.08 -0.32
N VAL A 56 1.73 -3.96 0.49
CA VAL A 56 0.47 -4.69 0.35
C VAL A 56 -0.27 -4.25 -0.90
N GLN A 57 -0.32 -2.95 -1.20
CA GLN A 57 -0.89 -2.44 -2.45
C GLN A 57 -0.09 -2.95 -3.66
N ASP A 58 1.23 -2.81 -3.65
CA ASP A 58 2.10 -3.23 -4.76
C ASP A 58 1.98 -4.73 -5.04
N THR A 59 2.19 -5.57 -4.02
CA THR A 59 2.21 -7.02 -4.21
C THR A 59 0.88 -7.56 -4.71
N GLN A 60 -0.24 -7.06 -4.19
CA GLN A 60 -1.56 -7.56 -4.56
C GLN A 60 -2.03 -6.99 -5.89
N LEU A 61 -1.74 -5.73 -6.18
CA LEU A 61 -2.13 -5.12 -7.44
C LEU A 61 -1.30 -5.70 -8.60
N ALA A 62 0.01 -5.88 -8.42
CA ALA A 62 0.88 -6.47 -9.44
C ALA A 62 0.43 -7.90 -9.78
N ASP A 63 0.05 -8.70 -8.77
CA ASP A 63 -0.52 -10.04 -8.94
C ASP A 63 -1.84 -10.00 -9.74
N VAL A 64 -2.76 -9.12 -9.38
CA VAL A 64 -4.01 -8.92 -10.14
C VAL A 64 -3.72 -8.52 -11.58
N ALA A 65 -2.82 -7.56 -11.80
CA ALA A 65 -2.48 -7.04 -13.12
C ALA A 65 -1.61 -7.99 -13.96
N GLY A 66 -1.05 -9.06 -13.36
CA GLY A 66 -0.14 -9.98 -14.03
C GLY A 66 1.20 -9.36 -14.41
N VAL A 67 1.70 -8.41 -13.60
CA VAL A 67 2.96 -7.69 -13.83
C VAL A 67 3.93 -7.87 -12.67
N GLU A 68 5.19 -7.49 -12.87
CA GLU A 68 6.17 -7.47 -11.79
C GLU A 68 5.88 -6.34 -10.78
N GLN A 69 6.09 -6.62 -9.50
CA GLN A 69 5.98 -5.64 -8.42
C GLN A 69 6.93 -4.46 -8.65
N VAL A 70 6.44 -3.24 -8.39
CA VAL A 70 7.25 -2.01 -8.44
C VAL A 70 8.47 -2.16 -7.54
N TRP A 71 8.30 -2.81 -6.39
CA TRP A 71 9.34 -3.11 -5.40
C TRP A 71 10.63 -3.68 -5.99
N THR A 72 10.50 -4.67 -6.88
CA THR A 72 11.64 -5.34 -7.53
C THR A 72 11.97 -4.72 -8.88
N ARG A 73 10.96 -4.47 -9.71
CA ARG A 73 11.10 -3.89 -11.06
C ARG A 73 11.94 -2.62 -11.06
N ASP A 74 11.67 -1.73 -10.09
CA ASP A 74 12.32 -0.43 -10.00
C ASP A 74 13.43 -0.42 -8.92
N SER A 75 13.83 -1.58 -8.38
CA SER A 75 14.89 -1.69 -7.35
C SER A 75 14.61 -0.87 -6.08
N TRP A 76 13.35 -0.71 -5.67
CA TRP A 76 13.03 -0.10 -4.38
C TRP A 76 13.53 -0.96 -3.21
N VAL A 77 13.52 -2.28 -3.37
CA VAL A 77 14.09 -3.22 -2.40
C VAL A 77 15.54 -2.89 -2.02
N ASP A 78 16.36 -2.49 -2.98
CA ASP A 78 17.76 -2.12 -2.74
C ASP A 78 17.91 -0.73 -2.15
N ARG A 79 17.02 0.20 -2.54
CA ARG A 79 16.98 1.56 -1.97
C ARG A 79 16.55 1.56 -0.51
N PHE A 80 15.63 0.68 -0.14
CA PHE A 80 15.18 0.48 1.23
C PHE A 80 16.20 -0.29 2.07
N GLY A 81 16.85 -1.32 1.51
CA GLY A 81 17.96 -2.02 2.16
C GLY A 81 17.63 -2.58 3.56
N LEU A 82 16.38 -2.98 3.80
CA LEU A 82 15.93 -3.48 5.09
C LEU A 82 16.57 -4.83 5.40
N ASP A 83 16.86 -5.09 6.68
CA ASP A 83 17.32 -6.39 7.18
C ASP A 83 16.15 -7.40 7.29
N LEU A 84 15.40 -7.52 6.20
CA LEU A 84 14.22 -8.37 6.07
C LEU A 84 14.34 -9.18 4.76
N PRO A 85 13.58 -10.29 4.62
CA PRO A 85 13.43 -10.95 3.34
C PRO A 85 13.12 -9.95 2.22
N ARG A 86 13.75 -10.13 1.05
CA ARG A 86 13.63 -9.17 -0.06
C ARG A 86 12.21 -9.03 -0.60
N ASN A 87 11.33 -10.00 -0.34
CA ASN A 87 9.92 -9.99 -0.74
C ASN A 87 8.96 -9.67 0.42
N ASP A 88 9.48 -9.28 1.59
CA ASP A 88 8.66 -9.03 2.78
C ASP A 88 7.61 -7.94 2.54
N THR A 89 6.47 -8.09 3.20
CA THR A 89 5.34 -7.17 3.16
C THR A 89 4.99 -6.61 4.52
N GLY A 90 5.51 -7.16 5.63
CA GLY A 90 5.09 -6.82 6.99
C GLY A 90 4.13 -7.83 7.61
N TYR A 91 3.47 -8.68 6.81
CA TYR A 91 2.44 -9.58 7.33
C TYR A 91 3.03 -10.58 8.35
N GLY A 92 2.48 -10.61 9.56
CA GLY A 92 2.94 -11.48 10.63
C GLY A 92 4.24 -11.02 11.32
N HIS A 93 4.69 -9.78 11.08
CA HIS A 93 5.87 -9.22 11.75
C HIS A 93 5.78 -9.30 13.27
N SER A 94 6.88 -9.71 13.90
CA SER A 94 7.09 -9.50 15.32
C SER A 94 7.53 -8.05 15.61
N ARG A 95 7.61 -7.68 16.89
CA ARG A 95 8.21 -6.40 17.31
C ARG A 95 9.60 -6.17 16.72
N ASP A 96 10.43 -7.20 16.75
CA ASP A 96 11.82 -7.10 16.28
C ASP A 96 11.86 -6.89 14.77
N ASP A 97 10.86 -7.41 14.03
CA ASP A 97 10.73 -7.18 12.59
C ASP A 97 10.21 -5.77 12.28
N VAL A 98 9.26 -5.25 13.06
CA VAL A 98 8.80 -3.87 12.96
C VAL A 98 9.97 -2.89 13.16
N ALA A 99 10.84 -3.16 14.14
CA ALA A 99 12.00 -2.30 14.44
C ALA A 99 13.03 -2.22 13.30
N LYS A 100 13.03 -3.19 12.37
CA LYS A 100 13.92 -3.19 11.20
C LYS A 100 13.42 -2.28 10.08
N VAL A 101 12.14 -1.90 10.07
CA VAL A 101 11.58 -1.01 9.05
C VAL A 101 11.92 0.45 9.39
N ARG A 102 13.10 0.87 8.92
CA ARG A 102 13.60 2.24 9.06
C ARG A 102 13.89 2.82 7.69
N ALA A 103 13.10 3.81 7.29
CA ALA A 103 13.25 4.52 6.04
C ALA A 103 12.85 5.98 6.22
N PRO A 104 13.59 6.94 5.63
CA PRO A 104 13.24 8.34 5.71
C PRO A 104 11.92 8.62 4.98
N ALA A 105 11.19 9.65 5.42
CA ALA A 105 9.87 10.00 4.90
C ALA A 105 9.83 10.14 3.36
N GLY A 106 10.87 10.75 2.76
CA GLY A 106 10.96 10.88 1.30
C GLY A 106 11.09 9.56 0.55
N LEU A 107 11.73 8.55 1.15
CA LEU A 107 11.83 7.22 0.54
C LEU A 107 10.50 6.45 0.62
N LEU A 108 9.80 6.58 1.75
CA LEU A 108 8.46 6.03 1.95
C LEU A 108 7.45 6.62 0.96
N SER A 109 7.37 7.95 0.90
CA SER A 109 6.50 8.67 -0.04
C SER A 109 6.86 8.32 -1.49
N GLY A 110 8.15 8.35 -1.85
CA GLY A 110 8.59 8.04 -3.21
C GLY A 110 8.17 6.65 -3.69
N TYR A 111 8.28 5.63 -2.82
CA TYR A 111 7.83 4.28 -3.18
C TYR A 111 6.32 4.22 -3.33
N TYR A 112 5.56 4.81 -2.40
CA TYR A 112 4.11 4.84 -2.48
C TYR A 112 3.62 5.53 -3.76
N HIS A 113 4.24 6.64 -4.16
CA HIS A 113 3.97 7.31 -5.44
C HIS A 113 4.19 6.38 -6.63
N ALA A 114 5.27 5.61 -6.65
CA ALA A 114 5.54 4.66 -7.73
C ALA A 114 4.48 3.54 -7.80
N VAL A 115 4.03 3.04 -6.64
CA VAL A 115 2.92 2.08 -6.55
C VAL A 115 1.60 2.71 -7.02
N HIS A 116 1.35 3.97 -6.66
CA HIS A 116 0.17 4.71 -7.11
C HIS A 116 0.15 4.90 -8.64
N GLN A 117 1.30 5.16 -9.28
CA GLN A 117 1.37 5.23 -10.75
C GLN A 117 0.96 3.90 -11.41
N LEU A 118 1.51 2.77 -10.96
CA LEU A 118 1.08 1.44 -11.43
C LEU A 118 -0.43 1.23 -11.21
N THR A 119 -0.95 1.73 -10.08
CA THR A 119 -2.37 1.64 -9.75
C THR A 119 -3.25 2.38 -10.74
N LEU A 120 -2.88 3.61 -11.11
CA LEU A 120 -3.62 4.38 -12.10
C LEU A 120 -3.56 3.74 -13.49
N GLU A 121 -2.41 3.18 -13.88
CA GLU A 121 -2.26 2.43 -15.13
C GLU A 121 -3.21 1.22 -15.18
N TYR A 122 -3.26 0.43 -14.11
CA TYR A 122 -4.17 -0.70 -14.01
C TYR A 122 -5.64 -0.25 -14.05
N VAL A 123 -6.02 0.75 -13.24
CA VAL A 123 -7.39 1.29 -13.18
C VAL A 123 -7.86 1.79 -14.55
N ALA A 124 -6.98 2.40 -15.35
CA ALA A 124 -7.35 2.86 -16.69
C ALA A 124 -7.79 1.72 -17.64
N SER A 125 -7.32 0.50 -17.39
CA SER A 125 -7.66 -0.69 -18.19
C SER A 125 -8.95 -1.41 -17.73
N VAL A 126 -9.36 -1.22 -16.48
CA VAL A 126 -10.45 -1.96 -15.81
C VAL A 126 -11.77 -1.89 -16.58
N ASN A 127 -12.46 -3.00 -16.74
CA ASN A 127 -13.82 -3.06 -17.29
C ASN A 127 -14.65 -4.09 -16.51
N ALA A 128 -15.93 -4.25 -16.85
CA ALA A 128 -16.80 -5.21 -16.16
C ALA A 128 -16.27 -6.65 -16.13
N ASP A 129 -15.69 -7.14 -17.24
CA ASP A 129 -15.13 -8.51 -17.31
C ASP A 129 -13.91 -8.65 -16.40
N GLU A 130 -13.05 -7.62 -16.38
CA GLU A 130 -11.89 -7.59 -15.50
C GLU A 130 -12.30 -7.61 -14.02
N LEU A 131 -13.30 -6.82 -13.63
CA LEU A 131 -13.81 -6.80 -12.26
C LEU A 131 -14.43 -8.13 -11.81
N ALA A 132 -14.93 -8.94 -12.76
CA ALA A 132 -15.52 -10.25 -12.51
C ALA A 132 -14.48 -11.39 -12.54
N ARG A 133 -13.27 -11.14 -13.04
CA ARG A 133 -12.22 -12.16 -13.15
C ARG A 133 -11.84 -12.70 -11.77
N ILE A 134 -11.79 -14.02 -11.64
CA ILE A 134 -11.30 -14.70 -10.44
C ILE A 134 -9.77 -14.57 -10.40
N VAL A 135 -9.25 -14.04 -9.30
CA VAL A 135 -7.81 -13.83 -9.07
C VAL A 135 -7.25 -14.77 -8.00
N ASP A 136 -8.11 -15.35 -7.15
CA ASP A 136 -7.68 -16.32 -6.14
C ASP A 136 -8.76 -17.37 -5.88
N THR A 137 -8.43 -18.64 -6.15
CA THR A 137 -9.31 -19.79 -5.96
C THR A 137 -9.15 -20.48 -4.60
N HIS A 138 -8.28 -19.97 -3.72
CA HIS A 138 -8.04 -20.56 -2.40
C HIS A 138 -9.06 -20.14 -1.34
N TRP A 139 -10.04 -19.31 -1.71
CA TRP A 139 -11.13 -18.83 -0.85
C TRP A 139 -12.49 -19.35 -1.32
N ASP A 140 -13.45 -19.41 -0.39
CA ASP A 140 -14.85 -19.75 -0.68
C ASP A 140 -15.79 -18.64 -0.14
N PRO A 141 -16.42 -17.82 -1.01
CA PRO A 141 -16.31 -17.86 -2.48
C PRO A 141 -14.92 -17.41 -3.00
N PRO A 142 -14.53 -17.81 -4.23
CA PRO A 142 -13.29 -17.33 -4.85
C PRO A 142 -13.20 -15.81 -4.93
N VAL A 143 -12.01 -15.26 -4.77
CA VAL A 143 -11.77 -13.81 -4.80
C VAL A 143 -11.76 -13.32 -6.24
N THR A 144 -12.60 -12.34 -6.53
CA THR A 144 -12.58 -11.59 -7.81
C THR A 144 -11.61 -10.41 -7.75
N ALA A 145 -11.22 -9.89 -8.92
CA ALA A 145 -10.42 -8.66 -8.97
C ALA A 145 -11.11 -7.50 -8.25
N SER A 146 -12.44 -7.36 -8.39
CA SER A 146 -13.22 -6.36 -7.66
C SER A 146 -13.11 -6.52 -6.14
N ALA A 147 -13.26 -7.74 -5.60
CA ALA A 147 -13.11 -8.00 -4.18
C ALA A 147 -11.69 -7.68 -3.71
N ARG A 148 -10.67 -8.10 -4.47
CA ARG A 148 -9.26 -7.80 -4.15
C ARG A 148 -8.96 -6.31 -4.13
N LEU A 149 -9.47 -5.53 -5.09
CA LEU A 149 -9.30 -4.08 -5.12
C LEU A 149 -9.92 -3.40 -3.91
N VAL A 150 -11.12 -3.84 -3.49
CA VAL A 150 -11.75 -3.34 -2.25
C VAL A 150 -10.89 -3.68 -1.03
N SER A 151 -10.38 -4.92 -0.93
CA SER A 151 -9.50 -5.32 0.17
C SER A 151 -8.21 -4.48 0.24
N ILE A 152 -7.60 -4.19 -0.90
CA ILE A 152 -6.41 -3.32 -0.95
C ILE A 152 -6.74 -1.92 -0.43
N ILE A 153 -7.84 -1.32 -0.91
CA ILE A 153 -8.24 0.03 -0.50
C ILE A 153 -8.53 0.08 1.01
N ASP A 154 -9.27 -0.89 1.53
CA ASP A 154 -9.62 -0.97 2.96
C ASP A 154 -8.38 -1.13 3.84
N ASP A 155 -7.50 -2.08 3.51
CA ASP A 155 -6.27 -2.33 4.26
C ASP A 155 -5.38 -1.08 4.30
N CYS A 156 -5.15 -0.45 3.13
CA CYS A 156 -4.32 0.74 3.05
C CYS A 156 -4.93 1.91 3.84
N ALA A 157 -6.24 2.14 3.72
CA ALA A 157 -6.92 3.22 4.45
C ALA A 157 -6.83 3.02 5.97
N GLN A 158 -7.00 1.78 6.46
CA GLN A 158 -6.86 1.46 7.88
C GLN A 158 -5.45 1.74 8.40
N HIS A 159 -4.41 1.29 7.68
CA HIS A 159 -3.03 1.48 8.10
C HIS A 159 -2.57 2.94 8.01
N LEU A 160 -2.99 3.68 6.98
CA LEU A 160 -2.72 5.12 6.88
C LEU A 160 -3.49 5.92 7.96
N GLY A 161 -4.71 5.50 8.31
CA GLY A 161 -5.44 6.06 9.45
C GLY A 161 -4.73 5.83 10.79
N GLN A 162 -4.16 4.64 11.00
CA GLN A 162 -3.33 4.37 12.18
C GLN A 162 -2.08 5.25 12.21
N ALA A 163 -1.42 5.47 11.06
CA ALA A 163 -0.26 6.35 10.96
C ALA A 163 -0.63 7.79 11.30
N ALA A 164 -1.79 8.26 10.85
CA ALA A 164 -2.30 9.60 11.16
C ALA A 164 -2.59 9.76 12.65
N TYR A 165 -3.19 8.74 13.26
CA TYR A 165 -3.45 8.72 14.70
C TYR A 165 -2.15 8.77 15.52
N LEU A 166 -1.15 7.95 15.16
CA LEU A 166 0.16 7.97 15.82
C LEU A 166 0.88 9.30 15.66
N ARG A 167 0.80 9.90 14.46
CA ARG A 167 1.38 11.22 14.22
C ARG A 167 0.76 12.28 15.13
N GLY A 168 -0.56 12.27 15.29
CA GLY A 168 -1.27 13.19 16.19
C GLY A 168 -0.93 13.01 17.68
N ILE A 169 -0.43 11.84 18.09
CA ILE A 169 0.06 11.59 19.46
C ILE A 169 1.48 12.11 19.65
N ALA A 170 2.32 12.01 18.62
CA ALA A 170 3.75 12.28 18.69
C ALA A 170 4.13 13.75 18.44
N GLN A 171 3.16 14.60 18.10
CA GLN A 171 3.31 16.03 17.82
C GLN A 171 3.04 16.91 19.04
#